data_AF-A0A2Z6LZN7-F1
#
_entry.id   AF-A0A2Z6LZN7-F1
#
_cell.length_a   1.000
_cell.length_b   1.000
_cell.length_c   1.000
_cell.angle_alpha   90.00
_cell.angle_beta   90.00
_cell.angle_gamma   90.00
#
_symmetry.space_group_name_H-M   'P 1'
#
loop_
_entity.id
_entity.type
_entity.pdbx_description
1 polymer ?
#
loop_
_entity_poly.entity_id
_entity_poly.type
_entity_poly.pdbx_seq_one_letter_code
_entity_poly.pdbx_strand_id
1 'polypeptide(L)'
;MGLREHGQWLWDFRWKRELSVFEFGLLQDLLLVVTQFPLSGMEGSWVWTLDPTGNYSVKSAYLAITSVEAAPEQNSLLTRVWKSWAPSKVIVFSWQLLQDRVPTRQNLLRRRVFREASMSFCALCGDFVESVDHLFITCDCISKFWYNIASGG
;
A
#
# COMPACT_ATOMS: atom_id res chain seq x y z
N MET A 1 -12.70 -22.29 14.52
CA MET A 1 -12.26 -23.15 13.41
C MET A 1 -11.99 -24.53 13.99
N GLY A 2 -12.99 -25.12 14.62
CA GLY A 2 -13.63 -26.34 14.12
C GLY A 2 -13.13 -27.55 14.91
N LEU A 3 -13.90 -28.63 14.96
CA LEU A 3 -13.55 -29.87 15.64
C LEU A 3 -13.82 -31.04 14.71
N ARG A 4 -13.05 -32.11 14.87
CA ARG A 4 -13.25 -33.32 14.09
C ARG A 4 -14.01 -34.34 14.94
N GLU A 5 -15.24 -34.64 14.55
CA GLU A 5 -16.08 -35.64 15.21
C GLU A 5 -16.46 -36.72 14.21
N HIS A 6 -16.32 -37.99 14.59
CA HIS A 6 -16.69 -39.15 13.76
C HIS A 6 -16.13 -39.13 12.32
N GLY A 7 -14.93 -38.57 12.14
CA GLY A 7 -14.25 -38.48 10.84
C GLY A 7 -14.65 -37.28 9.98
N GLN A 8 -15.66 -36.51 10.37
CA GLN A 8 -16.11 -35.29 9.69
C GLN A 8 -15.56 -34.03 10.38
N TRP A 9 -15.23 -33.02 9.58
CA TRP A 9 -14.82 -31.72 10.10
C TRP A 9 -16.06 -30.85 10.34
N LEU A 10 -16.26 -30.44 11.59
CA LEU A 10 -17.30 -29.51 11.99
C LEU A 10 -16.71 -28.09 12.08
N TRP A 11 -17.24 -27.16 11.30
CA TRP A 11 -16.79 -25.77 11.32
C TRP A 11 -17.38 -25.01 12.51
N ASP A 12 -16.52 -24.46 13.39
CA ASP A 12 -16.90 -23.52 14.47
C ASP A 12 -16.41 -22.11 14.12
N PHE A 13 -17.25 -21.29 13.47
CA PHE A 13 -16.90 -19.91 13.14
C PHE A 13 -17.24 -18.98 14.30
N ARG A 14 -16.21 -18.29 14.84
CA ARG A 14 -16.37 -17.31 15.91
C ARG A 14 -16.01 -15.91 15.41
N TRP A 15 -16.98 -15.00 15.51
CA TRP A 15 -16.85 -13.63 15.04
C TRP A 15 -16.56 -12.70 16.21
N LYS A 16 -15.77 -11.64 15.97
CA LYS A 16 -15.46 -10.63 17.00
C LYS A 16 -16.68 -9.77 17.39
N ARG A 17 -17.70 -9.74 16.54
CA ARG A 17 -18.98 -9.05 16.72
C ARG A 17 -20.09 -9.85 16.05
N GLU A 18 -21.34 -9.53 16.36
CA GLU A 18 -22.49 -10.07 15.64
C GLU A 18 -22.43 -9.70 14.15
N LEU A 19 -22.86 -10.65 13.32
CA LEU A 19 -22.96 -10.47 11.88
C LEU A 19 -24.18 -9.59 11.57
N SER A 20 -24.00 -8.64 10.66
CA SER A 20 -25.10 -7.90 10.09
C SER A 20 -25.93 -8.76 9.13
N VAL A 21 -27.15 -8.33 8.82
CA VAL A 21 -28.05 -9.00 7.87
C VAL A 21 -27.40 -9.22 6.49
N PHE A 22 -26.54 -8.29 6.04
CA PHE A 22 -25.81 -8.44 4.78
C PHE A 22 -24.70 -9.50 4.87
N GLU A 23 -23.99 -9.57 6.00
CA GLU A 23 -22.92 -10.55 6.22
C GLU A 23 -23.47 -11.98 6.37
N PHE A 24 -24.74 -12.16 6.72
CA PHE A 24 -25.39 -13.47 6.73
C PHE A 24 -25.41 -14.12 5.35
N GLY A 25 -25.58 -13.36 4.27
CA GLY A 25 -25.49 -13.89 2.90
C GLY A 25 -24.09 -14.43 2.61
N LEU A 26 -23.05 -13.66 2.97
CA LEU A 26 -21.65 -14.08 2.83
C LEU A 26 -21.33 -15.33 3.67
N LEU A 27 -21.93 -15.46 4.85
CA LEU A 27 -21.78 -16.66 5.68
C LEU A 27 -22.40 -17.89 5.00
N GLN A 28 -23.58 -17.76 4.38
CA GLN A 28 -24.22 -18.86 3.66
C GLN A 28 -23.38 -19.31 2.47
N ASP A 29 -22.85 -18.36 1.68
CA ASP A 29 -21.96 -18.65 0.57
C ASP A 29 -20.68 -19.35 1.06
N LEU A 30 -20.08 -18.86 2.14
CA LEU A 30 -18.91 -19.48 2.76
C LEU A 30 -19.20 -20.91 3.20
N LEU A 31 -20.31 -21.13 3.92
CA LEU A 31 -20.72 -22.45 4.41
C LEU A 31 -20.90 -23.42 3.23
N LEU A 32 -21.54 -22.97 2.15
CA LEU A 32 -21.73 -23.77 0.94
C LEU A 32 -20.39 -24.23 0.36
N VAL A 33 -19.40 -23.35 0.29
CA VAL A 33 -18.04 -23.70 -0.17
C VAL A 33 -17.36 -24.67 0.80
N VAL A 34 -17.37 -24.38 2.10
CA VAL A 34 -16.56 -25.15 3.07
C VAL A 34 -17.16 -26.50 3.46
N THR A 35 -18.45 -26.74 3.23
CA THR A 35 -19.10 -28.04 3.49
C THR A 35 -19.09 -28.97 2.28
N GLN A 36 -18.95 -28.45 1.06
CA GLN A 36 -18.94 -29.27 -0.17
C GLN A 36 -17.67 -30.12 -0.33
N PHE A 37 -16.58 -29.72 0.31
CA PHE A 37 -15.30 -30.43 0.25
C PHE A 37 -15.03 -31.07 1.62
N PRO A 38 -15.36 -32.35 1.82
CA PRO A 38 -14.95 -33.05 3.02
C PRO A 38 -13.42 -33.02 3.08
N LEU A 39 -12.88 -32.35 4.10
CA LEU A 39 -11.44 -32.34 4.35
C LEU A 39 -11.01 -33.79 4.58
N SER A 40 -10.37 -34.38 3.56
CA SER A 40 -9.73 -35.69 3.68
C SER A 40 -8.77 -35.62 4.87
N GLY A 41 -8.69 -36.68 5.66
CA GLY A 41 -7.86 -36.71 6.87
C GLY A 41 -6.36 -36.60 6.67
N MET A 42 -5.92 -36.30 5.45
CA MET A 42 -4.56 -35.94 5.14
C MET A 42 -4.27 -34.53 5.65
N GLU A 43 -3.15 -34.36 6.33
CA GLU A 43 -2.60 -33.03 6.58
C GLU A 43 -2.41 -32.31 5.24
N GLY A 44 -3.17 -31.25 5.03
CA GLY A 44 -3.00 -30.39 3.87
C GLY A 44 -1.64 -29.70 3.95
N SER A 45 -0.86 -29.76 2.87
CA SER A 45 0.34 -28.94 2.72
C SER A 45 0.00 -27.64 2.00
N TRP A 46 0.63 -26.55 2.43
CA TRP A 46 0.60 -25.30 1.68
C TRP A 46 1.50 -25.45 0.45
N VAL A 47 0.92 -25.26 -0.74
CA VAL A 47 1.66 -25.30 -2.01
C VAL A 47 1.68 -23.91 -2.61
N TRP A 48 2.88 -23.40 -2.84
CA TRP A 48 3.11 -22.13 -3.51
C TRP A 48 2.96 -22.31 -5.03
N THR A 49 1.85 -21.84 -5.58
CA THR A 49 1.50 -22.04 -7.00
C THR A 49 2.34 -21.22 -7.97
N LEU A 50 3.12 -20.25 -7.47
CA LEU A 50 3.96 -19.36 -8.27
C LEU A 50 5.41 -19.88 -8.37
N ASP A 51 5.66 -21.13 -7.96
CA ASP A 51 6.90 -21.85 -8.22
C ASP A 51 6.58 -23.31 -8.60
N PRO A 52 7.15 -23.86 -9.68
CA PRO A 52 6.90 -25.25 -10.10
C PRO A 52 7.25 -26.30 -9.03
N THR A 53 8.15 -25.98 -8.10
CA THR A 53 8.50 -26.87 -6.98
C THR A 53 7.44 -26.91 -5.88
N GLY A 54 6.44 -26.01 -5.94
CA GLY A 54 5.43 -25.85 -4.90
C GLY A 54 5.94 -25.19 -3.63
N ASN A 55 7.22 -24.79 -3.58
CA ASN A 55 7.83 -24.19 -2.40
C ASN A 55 7.79 -22.66 -2.45
N TYR A 56 7.47 -22.05 -1.32
CA TYR A 56 7.57 -20.61 -1.17
C TYR A 56 9.04 -20.17 -1.16
N SER A 57 9.34 -19.10 -1.88
CA SER A 57 10.58 -18.36 -1.71
C SER A 57 10.32 -16.86 -1.86
N VAL A 58 11.11 -16.04 -1.18
CA VAL A 58 11.07 -14.58 -1.35
C VAL A 58 11.30 -14.21 -2.83
N LYS A 59 12.15 -14.97 -3.53
CA LYS A 59 12.43 -14.76 -4.95
C LYS A 59 11.20 -14.99 -5.84
N SER A 60 10.53 -16.14 -5.70
CA SER A 60 9.35 -16.46 -6.53
C SER A 60 8.18 -15.52 -6.22
N ALA A 61 7.99 -15.14 -4.95
CA ALA A 61 7.05 -14.10 -4.56
C ALA A 61 7.40 -12.72 -5.15
N TYR A 62 8.65 -12.29 -5.04
CA TYR A 62 9.09 -11.00 -5.58
C TYR A 62 8.93 -10.94 -7.10
N LEU A 63 9.31 -12.00 -7.82
CA LEU A 63 9.14 -12.06 -9.27
C LEU A 63 7.66 -12.05 -9.67
N ALA A 64 6.79 -12.75 -8.95
CA ALA A 64 5.35 -12.70 -9.21
C ALA A 64 4.77 -11.29 -9.04
N ILE A 65 5.25 -10.54 -8.05
CA ILE A 65 4.81 -9.16 -7.79
C ILE A 65 5.39 -8.19 -8.82
N THR A 66 6.67 -8.35 -9.18
CA THR A 66 7.39 -7.37 -10.03
C THR A 66 7.33 -7.67 -11.53
N SER A 67 7.02 -8.90 -11.94
CA SER A 67 6.85 -9.26 -13.36
C SER A 67 5.64 -8.59 -14.00
N VAL A 68 4.65 -8.16 -13.21
CA VAL A 68 3.46 -7.44 -13.69
C VAL A 68 3.74 -5.96 -13.96
N GLU A 69 4.82 -5.38 -13.41
CA GLU A 69 5.06 -3.92 -13.43
C GLU A 69 6.40 -3.46 -14.05
N ALA A 70 7.21 -4.34 -14.64
CA ALA A 70 8.52 -3.93 -15.16
C ALA A 70 8.51 -3.61 -16.66
N ALA A 71 7.92 -2.48 -17.05
CA ALA A 71 8.45 -1.78 -18.23
C ALA A 71 9.76 -1.09 -17.80
N PRO A 72 10.93 -1.47 -18.34
CA PRO A 72 12.17 -0.84 -17.96
C PRO A 72 12.26 0.50 -18.68
N GLU A 73 11.62 1.54 -18.15
CA GLU A 73 11.98 2.90 -18.51
C GLU A 73 13.33 3.22 -17.87
N GLN A 74 14.40 2.78 -18.54
CA GLN A 74 15.80 3.03 -18.19
C GLN A 74 16.14 4.54 -18.16
N ASN A 75 15.18 5.40 -18.54
CA ASN A 75 15.26 6.86 -18.54
C ASN A 75 14.29 7.55 -17.58
N SER A 76 13.64 6.83 -16.65
CA SER A 76 12.76 7.49 -15.67
C SER A 76 13.58 8.42 -14.74
N LEU A 77 13.01 9.60 -14.42
CA LEU A 77 13.61 10.54 -13.46
C LEU A 77 13.96 9.86 -12.12
N LEU A 78 13.15 8.87 -11.70
CA LEU A 78 13.38 8.08 -10.50
C LEU A 78 14.70 7.29 -10.55
N THR A 79 15.03 6.71 -11.72
CA THR A 79 16.31 6.00 -11.92
C THR A 79 17.50 6.94 -11.77
N ARG A 80 17.38 8.17 -12.29
CA ARG A 80 18.42 9.20 -12.16
C ARG A 80 18.60 9.65 -10.71
N VAL A 81 17.50 9.84 -9.96
CA VAL A 81 17.57 10.16 -8.53
C VAL A 81 18.30 9.07 -7.75
N TRP A 82 17.99 7.80 -8.03
CA TRP A 82 18.60 6.67 -7.35
C TRP A 82 20.11 6.53 -7.61
N LYS A 83 20.57 6.93 -8.80
CA LYS A 83 21.98 6.92 -9.20
C LYS A 83 22.74 8.22 -8.83
N SER A 84 22.09 9.17 -8.16
CA SER A 84 22.72 10.44 -7.80
C SER A 84 23.76 10.28 -6.69
N TRP A 85 24.65 11.27 -6.56
CA TRP A 85 25.71 11.30 -5.55
C TRP A 85 25.24 11.91 -4.22
N ALA A 86 23.94 12.20 -4.09
CA ALA A 86 23.38 12.79 -2.90
C ALA A 86 23.38 11.79 -1.73
N PRO A 87 23.37 12.27 -0.47
CA PRO A 87 23.20 11.38 0.68
C PRO A 87 21.90 10.56 0.57
N SER A 88 21.92 9.33 1.11
CA SER A 88 20.79 8.40 1.00
C SER A 88 19.45 8.99 1.44
N LYS A 89 19.43 9.82 2.50
CA LYS A 89 18.24 10.52 2.96
C LYS A 89 17.63 11.45 1.90
N VAL A 90 18.48 12.15 1.14
CA VAL A 90 18.06 13.04 0.05
C VAL A 90 17.54 12.23 -1.13
N ILE A 91 18.21 11.12 -1.48
CA ILE A 91 17.77 10.21 -2.54
C ILE A 91 16.37 9.67 -2.24
N VAL A 92 16.17 9.12 -1.04
CA VAL A 92 14.88 8.56 -0.62
C VAL A 92 13.79 9.62 -0.61
N PHE A 93 14.08 10.80 -0.05
CA PHE A 93 13.14 11.91 -0.02
C PHE A 93 12.72 12.34 -1.44
N SER A 94 13.68 12.57 -2.33
CA SER A 94 13.42 12.96 -3.72
C SER A 94 12.65 11.89 -4.49
N TRP A 95 12.97 10.62 -4.27
CA TRP A 95 12.23 9.49 -4.87
C TRP A 95 10.78 9.43 -4.38
N GLN A 96 10.53 9.69 -3.10
CA GLN A 96 9.17 9.81 -2.56
C GLN A 96 8.45 11.04 -3.10
N LEU A 97 9.15 12.17 -3.19
CA LEU A 97 8.60 13.45 -3.67
C LEU A 97 8.13 13.33 -5.12
N LEU A 98 8.95 12.78 -6.01
CA LEU A 98 8.62 12.58 -7.42
C LEU A 98 7.45 11.61 -7.67
N GLN A 99 7.08 10.81 -6.68
CA GLN A 99 5.93 9.90 -6.75
C GLN A 99 4.74 10.39 -5.94
N ASP A 100 4.76 11.62 -5.42
CA ASP A 100 3.71 12.16 -4.57
C ASP A 100 3.44 11.26 -3.33
N ARG A 101 4.53 10.77 -2.72
CA ARG A 101 4.51 9.85 -1.55
C ARG A 101 5.02 10.48 -0.26
N VAL A 102 5.39 11.76 -0.27
CA VAL A 102 5.74 12.51 0.94
C VAL A 102 4.48 12.86 1.75
N PRO A 103 4.56 13.03 3.08
CA PRO A 103 3.40 13.22 3.95
C PRO A 103 2.85 14.66 3.93
N THR A 104 2.51 15.18 2.75
CA THR A 104 1.77 16.45 2.64
C THR A 104 0.37 16.30 3.23
N ARG A 105 -0.26 17.40 3.67
CA ARG A 105 -1.62 17.34 4.22
C ARG A 105 -2.64 16.79 3.22
N GLN A 106 -2.48 17.05 1.92
CA GLN A 106 -3.28 16.40 0.87
C GLN A 106 -3.10 14.87 0.86
N ASN A 107 -1.87 14.37 1.00
CA ASN A 107 -1.57 12.93 1.05
C ASN A 107 -2.10 12.28 2.33
N LEU A 108 -2.01 12.96 3.46
CA LEU A 108 -2.56 12.51 4.73
C LEU A 108 -4.09 12.44 4.69
N LEU A 109 -4.75 13.42 4.05
CA LEU A 109 -6.20 13.38 3.82
C LEU A 109 -6.60 12.21 2.92
N ARG A 110 -5.91 11.99 1.79
CA ARG A 110 -6.15 10.84 0.90
C ARG A 110 -6.02 9.49 1.62
N ARG A 111 -5.09 9.40 2.57
CA ARG A 111 -4.87 8.21 3.42
C ARG A 111 -5.80 8.14 4.63
N ARG A 112 -6.77 9.05 4.74
CA ARG A 112 -7.75 9.14 5.83
C ARG A 112 -7.11 9.31 7.22
N VAL A 113 -5.90 9.88 7.27
CA VAL A 113 -5.26 10.31 8.52
C VAL A 113 -5.98 11.54 9.05
N PHE A 114 -6.33 12.46 8.15
CA PHE A 114 -7.29 13.53 8.43
C PHE A 114 -8.68 13.12 8.00
N ARG A 115 -9.69 13.60 8.75
CA ARG A 115 -11.11 13.35 8.45
C ARG A 115 -11.77 14.55 7.76
N GLU A 116 -11.26 15.75 8.00
CA GLU A 116 -11.84 16.99 7.51
C GLU A 116 -11.02 17.56 6.35
N ALA A 117 -11.70 17.95 5.27
CA ALA A 117 -11.04 18.56 4.12
C ALA A 117 -10.40 19.92 4.46
N SER A 118 -10.93 20.63 5.46
CA SER A 118 -10.33 21.87 6.00
C SER A 118 -8.91 21.67 6.54
N MET A 119 -8.51 20.44 6.88
CA MET A 119 -7.15 20.16 7.35
C MET A 119 -6.12 20.05 6.22
N SER A 120 -6.54 20.18 4.94
CA SER A 120 -5.62 20.07 3.81
C SER A 120 -4.86 21.35 3.47
N PHE A 121 -5.19 22.50 4.07
CA PHE A 121 -4.51 23.76 3.78
C PHE A 121 -3.02 23.72 4.17
N CYS A 122 -2.19 24.42 3.42
CA CYS A 122 -0.74 24.52 3.58
C CYS A 122 -0.36 24.94 5.00
N ALA A 123 0.55 24.21 5.63
CA ALA A 123 1.06 24.55 6.95
C ALA A 123 1.90 25.85 6.96
N LEU A 124 2.38 26.30 5.79
CA LEU A 124 3.22 27.48 5.67
C LEU A 124 2.41 28.76 5.40
N CYS A 125 1.63 28.79 4.30
CA CYS A 125 0.85 29.97 3.94
C CYS A 125 -0.60 29.93 4.46
N GLY A 126 -1.18 28.75 4.66
CA GLY A 126 -2.59 28.60 5.04
C GLY A 126 -3.61 28.83 3.92
N ASP A 127 -3.20 29.31 2.75
CA ASP A 127 -4.12 29.82 1.73
C ASP A 127 -4.56 28.78 0.68
N PHE A 128 -3.70 27.79 0.39
CA PHE A 128 -3.96 26.76 -0.62
C PHE A 128 -3.82 25.36 -0.05
N VAL A 129 -4.31 24.35 -0.77
CA VAL A 129 -4.10 22.94 -0.40
C VAL A 129 -2.61 22.61 -0.41
N GLU A 130 -2.14 21.94 0.64
CA GLU A 130 -0.78 21.44 0.75
C GLU A 130 -0.56 20.23 -0.16
N SER A 131 -0.30 20.49 -1.44
CA SER A 131 0.23 19.52 -2.39
C SER A 131 1.77 19.53 -2.39
N VAL A 132 2.41 18.58 -3.07
CA VAL A 132 3.87 18.59 -3.24
C VAL A 132 4.32 19.85 -4.00
N ASP A 133 3.67 20.16 -5.12
CA ASP A 133 4.01 21.32 -5.94
C ASP A 133 3.81 22.63 -5.17
N HIS A 134 2.76 22.70 -4.35
CA HIS A 134 2.54 23.86 -3.51
C HIS A 134 3.60 23.98 -2.42
N LEU A 135 3.77 22.92 -1.62
CA LEU A 135 4.68 22.94 -0.48
C LEU A 135 6.13 23.23 -0.88
N PHE A 136 6.59 22.78 -2.05
CA PHE A 136 8.00 22.88 -2.44
C PHE A 136 8.31 23.90 -3.53
N ILE A 137 7.32 24.40 -4.29
CA ILE A 137 7.58 25.24 -5.47
C ILE A 137 6.75 26.52 -5.42
N THR A 138 5.43 26.41 -5.31
CA THR A 138 4.51 27.55 -5.57
C THR A 138 4.03 28.27 -4.31
N CYS A 139 4.26 27.73 -3.11
CA CYS A 139 3.94 28.42 -1.87
C CYS A 139 4.73 29.72 -1.74
N ASP A 140 4.06 30.83 -1.44
CA ASP A 140 4.69 32.17 -1.32
C ASP A 140 5.78 32.25 -0.25
N CYS A 141 5.73 31.39 0.77
CA CYS A 141 6.79 31.28 1.77
C CYS A 141 8.06 30.65 1.18
N ILE A 142 7.93 29.75 0.20
CA ILE A 142 9.01 28.93 -0.35
C ILE A 142 9.51 29.50 -1.69
N SER A 143 8.63 30.02 -2.53
CA SER A 143 9.00 30.63 -3.82
C SER A 143 9.98 31.79 -3.62
N LYS A 144 9.81 32.61 -2.57
CA LYS A 144 10.74 33.66 -2.16
C LYS A 144 12.13 33.12 -1.81
N PHE A 145 12.18 31.99 -1.10
CA PHE A 145 13.45 31.34 -0.76
C PHE A 145 14.18 30.88 -2.02
N TRP A 146 13.48 30.24 -2.96
CA TRP A 146 14.08 29.84 -4.24
C TRP A 146 14.54 31.02 -5.08
N TYR A 147 13.75 32.10 -5.12
CA TYR A 147 14.15 33.32 -5.80
C TYR A 147 15.48 33.85 -5.26
N ASN A 148 15.62 33.94 -3.93
CA ASN A 148 16.86 34.40 -3.30
C ASN A 148 18.06 33.51 -3.61
N ILE A 149 17.89 32.19 -3.68
CA ILE A 149 18.96 31.26 -4.08
C ILE A 149 19.34 31.49 -5.56
N ALA A 150 18.34 31.62 -6.42
CA ALA A 150 18.54 31.74 -7.86
C ALA A 150 19.12 33.10 -8.28
N SER A 151 18.83 34.17 -7.53
CA SER A 151 19.32 35.52 -7.81
C SER A 151 20.78 35.77 -7.39
N GLY A 152 21.44 34.77 -6.80
CA GLY A 152 22.80 34.91 -6.27
C GLY A 152 22.80 35.73 -4.98
N GLY A 153 22.90 35.05 -3.84
CA GLY A 153 23.31 35.68 -2.58
C GLY A 153 24.79 36.04 -2.60
#